data_AF-A0A356KQI7-F1
#
_entry.id   AF-A0A356KQI7-F1
#
_cell.length_a   1.000
_cell.length_b   1.000
_cell.length_c   1.000
_cell.angle_alpha   90.00
_cell.angle_beta   90.00
_cell.angle_gamma   90.00
#
_symmetry.space_group_name_H-M   'P 1'
#
loop_
_entity.id
_entity.type
_entity.pdbx_description
1 polymer ?
#
loop_
_entity_poly.entity_id
_entity_poly.type
_entity_poly.pdbx_seq_one_letter_code
_entity_poly.pdbx_strand_id
1 'polypeptide(L)' 'MDASEARRRRLIHVVRGEISRATGRRYQIDLDALDEKSLQELLRLLRDLDGEKRAAVQRARIFPWQR' A
#
# COMPACT_ATOMS: atom_id res chain seq x y z
N MET A 1 15.85 7.08 -22.30
CA MET A 1 15.30 6.44 -21.09
C MET A 1 14.23 5.47 -21.52
N ASP A 2 14.28 4.23 -21.05
CA ASP A 2 13.26 3.23 -21.34
C ASP A 2 11.93 3.60 -20.66
N ALA A 3 10.84 3.58 -21.41
CA ALA A 3 9.50 3.88 -20.90
C ALA A 3 9.08 2.92 -19.78
N SER A 4 9.54 1.67 -19.83
CA SER A 4 9.30 0.66 -18.77
C SER A 4 10.00 1.05 -17.47
N GLU A 5 11.26 1.45 -17.53
CA GLU A 5 12.02 1.87 -16.35
C GLU A 5 11.41 3.13 -15.71
N ALA A 6 10.99 4.09 -16.53
CA ALA A 6 10.30 5.28 -16.05
C ALA A 6 8.96 4.94 -15.36
N ARG A 7 8.22 3.95 -15.87
CA ARG A 7 6.98 3.46 -15.26
C ARG A 7 7.25 2.79 -13.91
N ARG A 8 8.26 1.91 -13.84
CA ARG A 8 8.66 1.24 -12.59
C ARG A 8 9.07 2.26 -11.51
N ARG A 9 9.87 3.27 -11.85
CA ARG A 9 10.26 4.33 -10.90
C ARG A 9 9.05 5.10 -10.35
N ARG A 10 8.06 5.41 -11.19
CA ARG A 10 6.80 6.02 -10.74
C ARG A 10 6.05 5.09 -9.77
N LEU A 11 6.00 3.80 -10.07
CA LEU A 11 5.33 2.81 -9.24
C LEU A 11 5.99 2.68 -7.87
N ILE A 12 7.32 2.63 -7.81
CA ILE A 12 8.09 2.62 -6.55
C ILE A 12 7.76 3.86 -5.71
N HIS A 13 7.72 5.04 -6.33
CA HIS A 13 7.37 6.28 -5.62
C HIS A 13 5.96 6.21 -5.01
N VAL A 14 4.98 5.73 -5.77
CA VAL A 14 3.60 5.53 -5.29
C VAL A 14 3.56 4.55 -4.12
N VAL A 15 4.22 3.38 -4.24
CA VAL A 15 4.25 2.36 -3.18
C VAL A 15 4.89 2.91 -1.91
N ARG A 16 6.00 3.67 -1.98
CA ARG A 16 6.59 4.32 -0.79
C ARG A 16 5.60 5.26 -0.11
N GLY A 17 4.85 6.04 -0.90
CA GLY A 17 3.80 6.92 -0.40
C GLY A 17 2.68 6.17 0.32
N GLU A 18 2.19 5.07 -0.26
CA GLU A 18 1.14 4.25 0.33
C GLU A 18 1.61 3.56 1.63
N ILE A 19 2.83 3.04 1.67
CA ILE A 19 3.41 2.46 2.90
C ILE A 19 3.48 3.52 4.01
N SER A 20 3.96 4.73 3.67
CA SER A 20 4.04 5.83 4.63
C SER A 20 2.66 6.25 5.11
N ARG A 21 1.64 6.28 4.24
CA ARG A 21 0.26 6.63 4.60
C ARG A 21 -0.39 5.56 5.49
N ALA A 22 -0.23 4.29 5.14
CA ALA A 22 -0.85 3.18 5.85
C ALA A 22 -0.29 3.00 7.26
N THR A 23 1.03 3.18 7.41
CA THR A 23 1.76 2.85 8.65
C THR A 23 2.17 4.07 9.47
N GLY A 24 2.19 5.27 8.88
CA GLY A 24 2.76 6.47 9.49
C GLY A 24 4.29 6.41 9.67
N ARG A 25 4.95 5.38 9.14
CA ARG A 25 6.38 5.11 9.31
C ARG A 25 7.08 5.02 7.97
N ARG A 26 8.36 5.42 7.96
CA ARG A 26 9.23 5.28 6.80
C ARG A 26 10.09 4.03 6.96
N TYR A 27 9.64 2.92 6.37
CA TYR A 27 10.42 1.69 6.34
C TYR A 27 11.53 1.75 5.29
N GLN A 28 12.68 1.15 5.63
CA GLN A 28 13.77 0.90 4.70
C GLN A 28 13.51 -0.44 3.99
N ILE A 29 12.69 -0.38 2.95
CA ILE A 29 12.43 -1.52 2.06
C ILE A 29 13.12 -1.23 0.72
N ASP A 30 13.85 -2.21 0.22
CA ASP A 30 14.44 -2.18 -1.12
C ASP A 30 13.38 -2.53 -2.17
N LEU A 31 12.61 -1.51 -2.57
CA LEU A 31 11.60 -1.65 -3.62
C LEU A 31 12.22 -1.68 -5.03
N ASP A 32 13.48 -1.29 -5.17
CA ASP A 32 14.19 -1.33 -6.44
C ASP A 32 14.53 -2.79 -6.80
N ALA A 33 14.63 -3.71 -5.85
CA ALA A 33 14.76 -5.14 -6.14
C ALA A 33 13.50 -5.79 -6.74
N LEU A 34 12.33 -5.11 -6.68
CA LEU A 34 11.06 -5.67 -7.14
C LEU A 34 10.81 -5.40 -8.63
N ASP A 35 10.24 -6.40 -9.30
CA ASP A 35 9.69 -6.25 -10.64
C ASP A 35 8.37 -5.45 -10.62
N GLU A 36 7.93 -5.00 -11.80
CA GLU A 36 6.73 -4.18 -11.92
C GLU A 36 5.46 -4.88 -11.41
N LYS A 37 5.29 -6.18 -11.66
CA LYS A 37 4.12 -6.93 -11.25
C LYS A 37 4.09 -7.07 -9.72
N SER A 38 5.22 -7.40 -9.12
CA SER A 38 5.37 -7.47 -7.65
C SER A 38 5.03 -6.13 -6.98
N LEU A 39 5.46 -5.01 -7.57
CA LEU A 39 5.10 -3.67 -7.09
C LEU A 39 3.61 -3.34 -7.24
N GLN A 40 2.96 -3.79 -8.33
CA GLN A 40 1.52 -3.61 -8.52
C GLN A 40 0.71 -4.43 -7.50
N GLU A 41 1.11 -5.67 -7.25
CA GLU A 41 0.46 -6.52 -6.24
C GLU A 41 0.63 -5.97 -4.83
N LEU A 42 1.82 -5.45 -4.50
CA LEU A 42 2.04 -4.76 -3.24
C LEU A 42 1.14 -3.53 -3.10
N LEU A 43 1.00 -2.73 -4.17
CA LEU A 43 0.10 -1.59 -4.18
C LEU A 43 -1.37 -2.01 -3.98
N ARG A 44 -1.79 -3.10 -4.62
CA ARG A 44 -3.13 -3.68 -4.46
C ARG A 44 -3.38 -4.11 -3.02
N LEU A 45 -2.46 -4.89 -2.45
CA LEU A 45 -2.53 -5.34 -1.06
C LEU A 45 -2.66 -4.17 -0.07
N LEU A 46 -1.88 -3.11 -0.23
CA LEU A 46 -1.95 -1.95 0.66
C LEU A 46 -3.32 -1.26 0.61
N ARG A 47 -3.96 -1.21 -0.56
CA ARG A 47 -5.31 -0.63 -0.72
C ARG A 47 -6.38 -1.53 -0.12
N ASP A 48 -6.26 -2.84 -0.30
CA ASP A 48 -7.20 -3.81 0.26
C ASP A 48 -7.18 -3.73 1.80
N LEU A 49 -5.99 -3.67 2.40
CA LEU A 49 -5.82 -3.51 3.85
C LEU A 49 -6.40 -2.18 4.37
N ASP A 50 -6.29 -1.08 3.63
CA ASP A 50 -6.93 0.18 4.01
C ASP A 50 -8.47 0.08 3.95
N GLY A 51 -9.00 -0.62 2.94
CA GLY A 51 -10.43 -0.93 2.84
C GLY A 51 -10.93 -1.76 4.02
N GLU A 52 -10.21 -2.84 4.36
CA GLU A 52 -10.52 -3.70 5.50
C GLU A 52 -10.47 -2.94 6.82
N LYS A 53 -9.44 -2.11 7.03
CA LYS A 53 -9.31 -1.25 8.21
C LYS A 53 -10.51 -0.32 8.35
N ARG A 54 -10.92 0.36 7.27
CA ARG A 54 -12.09 1.25 7.29
C ARG A 54 -13.36 0.47 7.63
N ALA A 55 -13.56 -0.70 7.04
CA ALA A 55 -14.71 -1.55 7.32
C ALA A 55 -14.72 -2.03 8.78
N ALA A 56 -13.57 -2.40 9.34
CA ALA A 56 -13.43 -2.78 10.74
C ALA A 56 -13.76 -1.61 11.69
N VAL A 57 -13.24 -0.41 11.41
CA VAL A 57 -13.57 0.81 12.17
C VAL A 57 -15.06 1.12 12.11
N GLN A 58 -15.69 1.04 10.94
CA GLN A 58 -17.12 1.27 10.80
C GLN A 58 -17.94 0.23 11.57
N ARG A 59 -17.58 -1.05 11.48
CA ARG A 59 -18.24 -2.10 12.26
C ARG A 59 -18.14 -1.85 13.76
N ALA A 60 -16.96 -1.50 14.27
CA ALA A 60 -16.77 -1.19 15.68
C ALA A 60 -17.57 0.05 16.13
N ARG A 61 -17.80 1.02 15.24
CA ARG A 61 -18.66 2.18 15.52
C ARG A 61 -20.14 1.83 15.59
N ILE A 62 -20.62 0.96 14.71
CA ILE A 62 -22.04 0.58 14.65
C ILE A 62 -22.39 -0.44 15.76
N PHE A 63 -21.47 -1.37 16.04
CA PHE A 63 -21.67 -2.47 16.99
C PHE A 63 -20.57 -2.50 18.06
N PRO A 64 -20.47 -1.49 18.95
CA PRO A 64 -19.37 -1.37 19.91
C PRO A 64 -19.31 -2.47 20.98
N TRP A 65 -20.42 -3.19 21.20
CA TRP A 65 -20.53 -4.30 22.15
C TRP A 65 -20.26 -5.68 21.52
N GLN A 66 -20.16 -5.77 20.19
CA GLN A 66 -19.75 -7.01 19.52
C GLN A 66 -18.23 -7.06 19.48
N ARG A 67 -17.65 -7.74 20.47
CA ARG A 67 -16.25 -8.15 20.50
C ARG A 67 -16.15 -9.65 20.71
#